data_AF-A0AAD3QZJ8-F1
#
_entry.id   AF-A0AAD3QZJ8-F1
#
_cell.length_a   1.000
_cell.length_b   1.000
_cell.length_c   1.000
_cell.angle_alpha   90.00
_cell.angle_beta   90.00
_cell.angle_gamma   90.00
#
_symmetry.space_group_name_H-M   'P 1'
#
loop_
_entity.id
_entity.type
_entity.pdbx_description
1 polymer ?
#
loop_
_entity_poly.entity_id
_entity_poly.type
_entity_poly.pdbx_seq_one_letter_code
_entity_poly.pdbx_strand_id
1 'polypeptide(L)'
;QRLLIILSNCQYLERHTFLNLADHFEKHGFTGTEKITRVSVDAVRELDRKLFEAYIERRADPIAGSLEPGIYAGYFDWRDCQTPSGVRNYLKEALVNIIAVHAEVFTVSKDLVLRVLSKIVESVADEMCRLMQCVSSFSKNGALQARLELCALRDAIATYLNTESNASFKLALDALPQLHSGADKKLLEELLNKFKSSMQLQLTCFQPSSVQPVKR
;
A
#
# COMPACT_ATOMS: atom_id res chain seq x y z
N GLN A 1 10.12 11.27 8.10
CA GLN A 1 10.79 10.97 9.39
C GLN A 1 10.21 11.70 10.61
N ARG A 2 10.25 13.04 10.74
CA ARG A 2 9.72 13.74 11.94
C ARG A 2 8.24 13.40 12.26
N LEU A 3 7.38 13.33 11.24
CA LEU A 3 5.97 12.92 11.40
C LEU A 3 5.84 11.50 11.97
N LEU A 4 6.62 10.53 11.48
CA LEU A 4 6.62 9.15 11.97
C LEU A 4 7.05 9.04 13.43
N ILE A 5 8.06 9.82 13.84
CA ILE A 5 8.51 9.84 15.23
C ILE A 5 7.38 10.33 16.13
N ILE A 6 6.68 11.39 15.73
CA ILE A 6 5.56 11.92 16.52
C ILE A 6 4.40 10.91 16.54
N LEU A 7 4.07 10.25 15.43
CA LEU A 7 3.08 9.17 15.39
C LEU A 7 3.43 8.02 16.35
N SER A 8 4.69 7.60 16.35
CA SER A 8 5.17 6.58 17.30
C SER A 8 5.04 7.05 18.75
N ASN A 9 5.31 8.33 19.02
CA ASN A 9 5.13 8.91 20.35
C ASN A 9 3.66 9.00 20.76
N CYS A 10 2.75 9.34 19.83
CA CYS A 10 1.31 9.34 20.09
C CYS A 10 0.83 7.95 20.53
N GLN A 11 1.24 6.89 19.83
CA GLN A 11 0.92 5.52 20.22
C GLN A 11 1.48 5.16 21.61
N TYR A 12 2.70 5.61 21.93
CA TYR A 12 3.30 5.35 23.24
C TYR A 12 2.57 6.10 24.38
N LEU A 13 2.21 7.37 24.15
CA LEU A 13 1.47 8.18 25.11
C LEU A 13 0.12 7.55 25.45
N GLU A 14 -0.61 7.12 24.41
CA GLU A 14 -1.92 6.48 24.54
C GLU A 14 -1.85 5.15 25.29
N ARG A 15 -0.88 4.28 24.93
CA ARG A 15 -0.81 2.90 25.45
C ARG A 15 -0.10 2.77 26.79
N HIS A 16 0.75 3.71 27.15
CA HIS A 16 1.60 3.58 28.33
C HIS A 16 1.53 4.80 29.23
N THR A 17 1.87 5.98 28.71
CA THR A 17 2.08 7.16 29.57
C THR A 17 0.82 7.58 30.30
N PHE A 18 -0.31 7.73 29.61
CA PHE A 18 -1.55 8.16 30.25
C PHE A 18 -2.11 7.11 31.21
N LEU A 19 -2.02 5.82 30.86
CA LEU A 19 -2.48 4.74 31.74
C LEU A 19 -1.64 4.66 33.02
N ASN A 20 -0.31 4.77 32.89
CA ASN A 20 0.59 4.76 34.05
C ASN A 20 0.39 5.98 34.95
N LEU A 21 0.13 7.16 34.37
CA LEU A 21 -0.18 8.37 35.13
C LEU A 21 -1.50 8.22 35.89
N ALA A 22 -2.54 7.66 35.24
CA ALA A 22 -3.83 7.41 35.88
C ALA A 22 -3.70 6.49 37.09
N ASP A 23 -3.00 5.34 36.91
CA ASP A 23 -2.72 4.39 37.99
C ASP A 23 -1.95 5.02 39.15
N HIS A 24 -0.96 5.88 38.86
CA HIS A 24 -0.21 6.56 39.90
C HIS A 24 -1.07 7.57 40.68
N PHE A 25 -1.92 8.32 40.00
CA PHE A 25 -2.82 9.27 40.65
C PHE A 25 -3.87 8.57 41.51
N GLU A 26 -4.43 7.46 41.05
CA GLU A 26 -5.38 6.64 41.82
C GLU A 26 -4.74 6.09 43.10
N LYS A 27 -3.50 5.60 43.02
CA LYS A 27 -2.74 5.10 44.17
C LYS A 27 -2.49 6.16 45.26
N HIS A 28 -2.41 7.43 44.88
CA HIS A 28 -2.22 8.56 45.82
C HIS A 28 -3.54 9.24 46.23
N GLY A 29 -4.69 8.64 45.92
CA GLY A 29 -6.01 9.10 46.38
C GLY A 29 -6.60 10.25 45.57
N PHE A 30 -6.06 10.55 44.39
CA PHE A 30 -6.68 11.51 43.47
C PHE A 30 -7.88 10.88 42.75
N THR A 31 -9.02 11.57 42.73
CA THR A 31 -10.25 11.14 42.06
C THR A 31 -10.41 11.83 40.70
N GLY A 32 -11.15 11.20 39.76
CA GLY A 32 -11.43 11.78 38.44
C GLY A 32 -10.35 11.56 37.37
N THR A 33 -9.38 10.69 37.64
CA THR A 33 -8.31 10.24 36.73
C THR A 33 -8.84 9.70 35.41
N GLU A 34 -9.96 8.99 35.42
CA GLU A 34 -10.61 8.44 34.23
C GLU A 34 -10.96 9.54 33.20
N LYS A 35 -11.59 10.64 33.66
CA LYS A 35 -11.98 11.74 32.78
C LYS A 35 -10.77 12.43 32.18
N ILE A 36 -9.72 12.66 32.97
CA ILE A 36 -8.47 13.30 32.53
C ILE A 36 -7.76 12.41 31.50
N THR A 37 -7.69 11.11 31.78
CA THR A 37 -7.09 10.11 30.88
C THR A 37 -7.82 10.09 29.55
N ARG A 38 -9.16 10.03 29.57
CA ARG A 38 -9.99 10.04 28.36
C ARG A 38 -9.73 11.28 27.50
N VAL A 39 -9.81 12.47 28.09
CA VAL A 39 -9.57 13.74 27.35
C VAL A 39 -8.16 13.79 26.76
N SER A 40 -7.16 13.30 27.49
CA SER A 40 -5.76 13.26 27.03
C SER A 40 -5.57 12.28 25.86
N VAL A 41 -6.17 11.09 25.96
CA VAL A 41 -6.19 10.09 24.89
C VAL A 41 -6.89 10.63 23.64
N ASP A 42 -8.06 11.26 23.79
CA ASP A 42 -8.81 11.83 22.66
C ASP A 42 -8.01 12.92 21.94
N ALA A 43 -7.33 13.79 22.69
CA ALA A 43 -6.46 14.83 22.12
C ALA A 43 -5.27 14.24 21.35
N VAL A 44 -4.64 13.19 21.88
CA VAL A 44 -3.52 12.50 21.20
C VAL A 44 -3.97 11.73 19.98
N ARG A 45 -5.16 11.11 20.01
CA ARG A 45 -5.75 10.43 18.84
C ARG A 45 -6.06 11.40 17.72
N GLU A 46 -6.59 12.58 18.03
CA GLU A 46 -6.85 13.59 17.00
C GLU A 46 -5.55 14.14 16.40
N LEU A 47 -4.50 14.31 17.22
CA LEU A 47 -3.18 14.65 16.72
C LEU A 47 -2.61 13.54 15.82
N ASP A 48 -2.70 12.28 16.24
CA ASP A 48 -2.28 11.11 15.47
C ASP A 48 -2.98 11.06 14.11
N ARG A 49 -4.31 11.25 14.06
CA ARG A 49 -5.09 11.27 12.82
C ARG A 49 -4.57 12.32 11.84
N LYS A 50 -4.40 13.58 12.27
CA LYS A 50 -3.93 14.67 11.41
C LYS A 50 -2.50 14.44 10.90
N LEU A 51 -1.61 13.97 11.77
CA LEU A 51 -0.22 13.69 11.40
C LEU A 51 -0.13 12.50 10.45
N PHE A 52 -1.01 11.52 10.64
CA PHE A 52 -1.10 10.35 9.78
C PHE A 52 -1.57 10.76 8.38
N GLU A 53 -2.68 11.51 8.27
CA GLU A 53 -3.18 12.04 6.99
C GLU A 53 -2.11 12.83 6.25
N ALA A 54 -1.47 13.79 6.92
CA ALA A 54 -0.40 14.60 6.31
C ALA A 54 0.83 13.77 5.88
N TYR A 55 1.15 12.70 6.62
CA TYR A 55 2.23 11.78 6.23
C TYR A 55 1.84 10.96 4.99
N ILE A 56 0.60 10.47 4.95
CA ILE A 56 0.08 9.68 3.83
C ILE A 56 0.04 10.52 2.56
N GLU A 57 -0.54 11.73 2.57
CA GLU A 57 -0.58 12.63 1.41
C GLU A 57 0.84 12.82 0.83
N ARG A 58 1.81 13.13 1.70
CA ARG A 58 3.21 13.35 1.29
C ARG A 58 3.87 12.13 0.65
N ARG A 59 3.43 10.90 0.96
CA ARG A 59 4.04 9.66 0.48
C ARG A 59 3.25 8.97 -0.61
N ALA A 60 1.93 9.02 -0.57
CA ALA A 60 1.04 8.37 -1.51
C ALA A 60 0.91 9.20 -2.80
N ASP A 61 0.72 10.51 -2.71
CA ASP A 61 0.44 11.37 -3.87
C ASP A 61 1.54 11.30 -4.95
N PRO A 62 2.85 11.31 -4.62
CA PRO A 62 3.89 11.17 -5.64
C PRO A 62 3.89 9.78 -6.30
N ILE A 63 3.55 8.73 -5.55
CA ILE A 63 3.52 7.36 -6.08
C ILE A 63 2.34 7.22 -7.04
N ALA A 64 1.13 7.59 -6.58
CA ALA A 64 -0.08 7.56 -7.40
C ALA A 64 0.05 8.48 -8.63
N GLY A 65 0.49 9.73 -8.42
CA GLY A 65 0.67 10.71 -9.50
C GLY A 65 1.73 10.34 -10.55
N SER A 66 2.62 9.40 -10.25
CA SER A 66 3.59 8.88 -11.23
C SER A 66 3.03 7.77 -12.14
N LEU A 67 1.90 7.15 -11.77
CA LEU A 67 1.33 6.02 -12.50
C LEU A 67 0.82 6.44 -13.88
N GLU A 68 0.05 7.53 -13.95
CA GLU A 68 -0.53 8.00 -15.21
C GLU A 68 0.55 8.41 -16.24
N PRO A 69 1.53 9.28 -15.93
CA PRO A 69 2.64 9.56 -16.83
C PRO A 69 3.42 8.30 -17.21
N GLY A 70 3.58 7.37 -16.26
CA GLY A 70 4.28 6.10 -16.48
C GLY A 70 3.58 5.16 -17.46
N ILE A 71 2.25 5.10 -17.44
CA ILE A 71 1.44 4.29 -18.37
C ILE A 71 1.59 4.81 -19.80
N TYR A 72 1.53 6.13 -19.99
CA TYR A 72 1.52 6.77 -21.30
C TYR A 72 2.90 7.20 -21.81
N ALA A 73 3.96 6.88 -21.05
CA ALA A 73 5.34 7.10 -21.46
C ALA A 73 5.62 6.43 -22.82
N GLY A 74 6.26 7.17 -23.74
CA GLY A 74 6.56 6.67 -25.08
C GLY A 74 5.34 6.52 -26.00
N TYR A 75 4.27 7.31 -25.78
CA TYR A 75 3.04 7.30 -26.60
C TYR A 75 2.30 5.96 -26.60
N PHE A 76 2.35 5.24 -25.48
CA PHE A 76 1.65 3.98 -25.33
C PHE A 76 0.12 4.15 -25.49
N ASP A 77 -0.50 3.30 -26.31
CA ASP A 77 -1.96 3.27 -26.53
C ASP A 77 -2.52 1.86 -26.26
N TRP A 78 -3.50 1.76 -25.35
CA TRP A 78 -4.21 0.52 -25.03
C TRP A 78 -4.89 -0.14 -26.24
N ARG A 79 -5.22 0.67 -27.26
CA ARG A 79 -5.89 0.25 -28.50
C ARG A 79 -4.92 -0.30 -29.54
N ASP A 80 -3.63 -0.02 -29.41
CA ASP A 80 -2.58 -0.51 -30.30
C ASP A 80 -1.39 -1.02 -29.49
N CYS A 81 -1.59 -2.19 -28.87
CA CYS A 81 -0.58 -2.84 -28.04
C CYS A 81 0.08 -4.00 -28.78
N GLN A 82 1.41 -4.02 -28.75
CA GLN A 82 2.18 -5.21 -29.06
C GLN A 82 1.91 -6.31 -28.02
N THR A 83 2.23 -7.55 -28.38
CA THR A 83 2.10 -8.68 -27.45
C THR A 83 2.90 -8.40 -26.16
N PRO A 84 2.27 -8.56 -24.98
CA PRO A 84 2.94 -8.35 -23.70
C PRO A 84 4.25 -9.14 -23.57
N SER A 85 5.34 -8.45 -23.20
CA SER A 85 6.66 -9.05 -22.96
C SER A 85 7.03 -9.13 -21.48
N GLY A 86 6.24 -8.47 -20.63
CA GLY A 86 6.37 -8.42 -19.19
C GLY A 86 5.72 -7.17 -18.59
N VAL A 87 5.82 -7.06 -17.27
CA VAL A 87 5.41 -5.87 -16.52
C VAL A 87 6.33 -4.70 -16.87
N ARG A 88 5.75 -3.56 -17.23
CA ARG A 88 6.48 -2.34 -17.62
C ARG A 88 7.16 -1.67 -16.42
N ASN A 89 8.18 -0.86 -16.70
CA ASN A 89 9.08 -0.32 -15.67
C ASN A 89 8.40 0.66 -14.71
N TYR A 90 7.43 1.45 -15.16
CA TYR A 90 6.73 2.40 -14.29
C TYR A 90 6.11 1.70 -13.06
N LEU A 91 5.60 0.47 -13.24
CA LEU A 91 5.01 -0.28 -12.14
C LEU A 91 6.08 -0.82 -11.18
N LYS A 92 7.25 -1.20 -11.70
CA LYS A 92 8.40 -1.61 -10.89
C LYS A 92 8.93 -0.43 -10.07
N GLU A 93 8.97 0.75 -10.65
CA GLU A 93 9.36 2.00 -9.97
C GLU A 93 8.36 2.35 -8.87
N ALA A 94 7.04 2.24 -9.13
CA ALA A 94 6.03 2.42 -8.11
C ALA A 94 6.23 1.45 -6.93
N LEU A 95 6.49 0.17 -7.20
CA LEU A 95 6.80 -0.82 -6.16
C LEU A 95 8.07 -0.49 -5.37
N VAL A 96 9.14 -0.06 -6.05
CA VAL A 96 10.38 0.40 -5.39
C VAL A 96 10.11 1.60 -4.48
N ASN A 97 9.27 2.54 -4.89
CA ASN A 97 8.88 3.67 -4.05
C ASN A 97 8.06 3.23 -2.83
N ILE A 98 7.16 2.26 -2.96
CA ILE A 98 6.43 1.67 -1.82
C ILE A 98 7.42 0.97 -0.88
N ILE A 99 8.42 0.24 -1.40
CA ILE A 99 9.47 -0.38 -0.59
C ILE A 99 10.30 0.67 0.15
N ALA A 100 10.59 1.81 -0.47
CA ALA A 100 11.29 2.91 0.19
C ALA A 100 10.48 3.46 1.38
N VAL A 101 9.16 3.60 1.23
CA VAL A 101 8.29 3.99 2.34
C VAL A 101 8.24 2.89 3.42
N HIS A 102 8.14 1.61 3.02
CA HIS A 102 8.22 0.48 3.95
C HIS A 102 9.48 0.58 4.82
N ALA A 103 10.64 0.74 4.19
CA ALA A 103 11.92 0.84 4.87
C ALA A 103 11.97 2.05 5.82
N GLU A 104 11.51 3.22 5.39
CA GLU A 104 11.45 4.42 6.25
C GLU A 104 10.60 4.16 7.50
N VAL A 105 9.38 3.61 7.34
CA VAL A 105 8.47 3.38 8.47
C VAL A 105 9.03 2.31 9.39
N PHE A 106 9.51 1.20 8.84
CA PHE A 106 10.06 0.07 9.60
C PHE A 106 11.26 0.49 10.47
N THR A 107 12.09 1.42 10.00
CA THR A 107 13.23 1.94 10.79
C THR A 107 12.82 2.79 11.98
N VAL A 108 11.63 3.40 11.94
CA VAL A 108 11.12 4.26 13.03
C VAL A 108 10.22 3.48 13.97
N SER A 109 9.21 2.78 13.45
CA SER A 109 8.29 1.97 14.22
C SER A 109 7.68 0.87 13.35
N LYS A 110 7.95 -0.39 13.72
CA LYS A 110 7.41 -1.58 13.03
C LYS A 110 5.89 -1.66 13.12
N ASP A 111 5.31 -1.17 14.22
CA ASP A 111 3.87 -1.21 14.47
C ASP A 111 3.09 -0.28 13.53
N LEU A 112 3.76 0.73 12.95
CA LEU A 112 3.14 1.65 11.99
C LEU A 112 3.14 1.12 10.55
N VAL A 113 3.93 0.09 10.23
CA VAL A 113 4.15 -0.38 8.86
C VAL A 113 2.85 -0.80 8.19
N LEU A 114 2.06 -1.66 8.85
CA LEU A 114 0.79 -2.16 8.31
C LEU A 114 -0.18 -0.99 8.07
N ARG A 115 -0.36 -0.14 9.08
CA ARG A 115 -1.27 1.02 9.01
C ARG A 115 -0.91 1.97 7.88
N VAL A 116 0.37 2.31 7.73
CA VAL A 116 0.85 3.23 6.70
C VAL A 116 0.73 2.60 5.31
N LEU A 117 1.24 1.38 5.12
CA LEU A 117 1.27 0.78 3.79
C LEU A 117 -0.11 0.43 3.27
N SER A 118 -1.06 0.00 4.12
CA SER A 118 -2.43 -0.23 3.68
C SER A 118 -3.04 1.02 3.06
N LYS A 119 -2.81 2.21 3.66
CA LYS A 119 -3.35 3.46 3.10
C LYS A 119 -2.64 3.91 1.82
N ILE A 120 -1.35 3.63 1.67
CA ILE A 120 -0.63 3.87 0.40
C ILE A 120 -1.15 2.94 -0.70
N VAL A 121 -1.38 1.67 -0.36
CA VAL A 121 -1.92 0.66 -1.29
C VAL A 121 -3.33 1.02 -1.73
N GLU A 122 -4.18 1.54 -0.85
CA GLU A 122 -5.48 2.12 -1.23
C GLU A 122 -5.33 3.20 -2.31
N SER A 123 -4.49 4.21 -2.07
CA SER A 123 -4.30 5.31 -3.04
C SER A 123 -3.79 4.82 -4.39
N VAL A 124 -2.86 3.86 -4.40
CA VAL A 124 -2.35 3.25 -5.64
C VAL A 124 -3.42 2.41 -6.34
N ALA A 125 -4.22 1.65 -5.59
CA ALA A 125 -5.30 0.84 -6.16
C ALA A 125 -6.42 1.71 -6.75
N ASP A 126 -6.79 2.80 -6.07
CA ASP A 126 -7.78 3.77 -6.53
C ASP A 126 -7.33 4.45 -7.82
N GLU A 127 -6.06 4.87 -7.87
CA GLU A 127 -5.52 5.51 -9.06
C GLU A 127 -5.41 4.55 -10.25
N MET A 128 -4.97 3.31 -10.03
CA MET A 128 -5.00 2.27 -11.06
C MET A 128 -6.42 1.99 -11.55
N CYS A 129 -7.40 1.95 -10.65
CA CYS A 129 -8.81 1.76 -10.99
C CYS A 129 -9.34 2.92 -11.86
N ARG A 130 -9.11 4.17 -11.43
CA ARG A 130 -9.47 5.37 -12.19
C ARG A 130 -8.87 5.32 -13.59
N LEU A 131 -7.58 5.00 -13.71
CA LEU A 131 -6.87 4.94 -14.98
C LEU A 131 -7.46 3.89 -15.91
N MET A 132 -7.81 2.70 -15.41
CA MET A 132 -8.45 1.66 -16.22
C MET A 132 -9.86 2.06 -16.68
N GLN A 133 -10.64 2.74 -15.83
CA GLN A 133 -11.98 3.21 -16.18
C GLN A 133 -11.97 4.34 -17.21
N CYS A 134 -10.90 5.13 -17.28
CA CYS A 134 -10.74 6.19 -18.28
C CYS A 134 -10.34 5.66 -19.68
N VAL A 135 -9.97 4.37 -19.82
CA VAL A 135 -9.60 3.80 -21.11
C VAL A 135 -10.84 3.58 -21.98
N SER A 136 -10.91 4.26 -23.13
CA SER A 136 -12.06 4.18 -24.04
C SER A 136 -12.27 2.79 -24.66
N SER A 137 -11.19 2.10 -25.02
CA SER A 137 -11.24 0.74 -25.54
C SER A 137 -9.87 0.05 -25.43
N PHE A 138 -9.88 -1.28 -25.43
CA PHE A 138 -8.69 -2.10 -25.36
C PHE A 138 -8.58 -2.96 -26.61
N SER A 139 -7.37 -3.05 -27.16
CA SER A 139 -7.01 -4.18 -28.03
C SER A 139 -6.93 -5.47 -27.21
N LYS A 140 -6.91 -6.62 -27.89
CA LYS A 140 -6.67 -7.92 -27.24
C LYS A 140 -5.40 -7.90 -26.36
N ASN A 141 -4.30 -7.41 -26.93
CA ASN A 141 -3.01 -7.33 -26.24
C ASN A 141 -3.01 -6.26 -25.15
N GLY A 142 -3.70 -5.15 -25.35
CA GLY A 142 -3.84 -4.10 -24.33
C GLY A 142 -4.61 -4.58 -23.11
N ALA A 143 -5.70 -5.33 -23.30
CA ALA A 143 -6.43 -5.97 -22.22
C ALA A 143 -5.56 -6.98 -21.46
N LEU A 144 -4.72 -7.74 -22.19
CA LEU A 144 -3.79 -8.69 -21.59
C LEU A 144 -2.67 -7.97 -20.79
N GLN A 145 -2.10 -6.88 -21.32
CA GLN A 145 -1.10 -6.06 -20.62
C GLN A 145 -1.68 -5.43 -19.35
N ALA A 146 -2.86 -4.84 -19.43
CA ALA A 146 -3.54 -4.23 -18.29
C ALA A 146 -3.81 -5.26 -17.19
N ARG A 147 -4.28 -6.45 -17.56
CA ARG A 147 -4.52 -7.55 -16.61
C ARG A 147 -3.23 -8.05 -15.98
N LEU A 148 -2.16 -8.19 -16.76
CA LEU A 148 -0.83 -8.53 -16.27
C LEU A 148 -0.36 -7.55 -15.20
N GLU A 149 -0.50 -6.25 -15.46
CA GLU A 149 -0.02 -5.20 -14.56
C GLU A 149 -0.85 -5.09 -13.29
N LEU A 150 -2.19 -5.15 -13.39
CA LEU A 150 -3.06 -5.16 -12.21
C LEU A 150 -2.81 -6.39 -11.33
N CYS A 151 -2.70 -7.58 -11.93
CA CYS A 151 -2.40 -8.81 -11.18
C CYS A 151 -1.01 -8.76 -10.55
N ALA A 152 0.01 -8.29 -11.28
CA ALA A 152 1.37 -8.17 -10.76
C ALA A 152 1.45 -7.22 -9.56
N LEU A 153 0.80 -6.05 -9.66
CA LEU A 153 0.76 -5.07 -8.57
C LEU A 153 0.04 -5.63 -7.35
N ARG A 154 -1.17 -6.18 -7.54
CA ARG A 154 -1.99 -6.74 -6.47
C ARG A 154 -1.29 -7.89 -5.75
N ASP A 155 -0.67 -8.80 -6.51
CA ASP A 155 0.09 -9.93 -5.95
C ASP A 155 1.31 -9.44 -5.16
N ALA A 156 2.01 -8.42 -5.67
CA ALA A 156 3.21 -7.86 -5.04
C ALA A 156 2.91 -7.21 -3.67
N ILE A 157 1.78 -6.54 -3.52
CA ILE A 157 1.39 -5.80 -2.31
C ILE A 157 0.32 -6.52 -1.47
N ALA A 158 0.10 -7.81 -1.72
CA ALA A 158 -1.02 -8.57 -1.17
C ALA A 158 -1.14 -8.50 0.36
N THR A 159 -0.02 -8.43 1.07
CA THR A 159 0.04 -8.36 2.55
C THR A 159 -0.61 -7.10 3.12
N TYR A 160 -0.73 -6.03 2.33
CA TYR A 160 -1.25 -4.74 2.79
C TYR A 160 -2.64 -4.40 2.22
N LEU A 161 -3.24 -5.32 1.45
CA LEU A 161 -4.58 -5.15 0.93
C LEU A 161 -5.62 -5.12 2.05
N ASN A 162 -6.66 -4.33 1.86
CA ASN A 162 -7.84 -4.20 2.71
C ASN A 162 -9.10 -4.18 1.84
N THR A 163 -10.27 -3.97 2.46
CA THR A 163 -11.56 -4.04 1.75
C THR A 163 -11.63 -3.02 0.62
N GLU A 164 -11.16 -1.80 0.86
CA GLU A 164 -11.18 -0.67 -0.05
C GLU A 164 -10.27 -0.93 -1.26
N SER A 165 -8.98 -1.23 -1.03
CA SER A 165 -8.04 -1.53 -2.12
C SER A 165 -8.44 -2.78 -2.92
N ASN A 166 -8.98 -3.81 -2.28
CA ASN A 166 -9.51 -4.99 -2.99
C ASN A 166 -10.70 -4.62 -3.88
N ALA A 167 -11.61 -3.76 -3.41
CA ALA A 167 -12.72 -3.29 -4.21
C ALA A 167 -12.23 -2.51 -5.44
N SER A 168 -11.25 -1.62 -5.29
CA SER A 168 -10.67 -0.86 -6.40
C SER A 168 -9.97 -1.75 -7.42
N PHE A 169 -9.17 -2.73 -6.99
CA PHE A 169 -8.59 -3.71 -7.93
C PHE A 169 -9.63 -4.55 -8.64
N LYS A 170 -10.70 -4.95 -7.93
CA LYS A 170 -11.80 -5.71 -8.52
C LYS A 170 -12.50 -4.88 -9.61
N LEU A 171 -12.87 -3.63 -9.30
CA LEU A 171 -13.48 -2.71 -10.26
C LEU A 171 -12.57 -2.48 -11.48
N ALA A 172 -11.27 -2.32 -11.25
CA ALA A 172 -10.29 -2.18 -12.34
C ALA A 172 -10.25 -3.41 -13.26
N LEU A 173 -10.26 -4.61 -12.68
CA LEU A 173 -10.24 -5.87 -13.43
C LEU A 173 -11.55 -6.17 -14.16
N ASP A 174 -12.68 -5.76 -13.58
CA ASP A 174 -14.02 -5.91 -14.15
C ASP A 174 -14.23 -4.97 -15.35
N ALA A 175 -13.53 -3.84 -15.39
CA ALA A 175 -13.52 -2.92 -16.54
C ALA A 175 -12.77 -3.50 -17.77
N LEU A 176 -11.94 -4.52 -17.59
CA LEU A 176 -11.14 -5.09 -18.68
C LEU A 176 -11.92 -6.16 -19.48
N PRO A 177 -11.73 -6.23 -20.81
CA PRO A 177 -12.27 -7.33 -21.62
C PRO A 177 -11.84 -8.72 -21.10
N GLN A 178 -12.77 -9.69 -21.16
CA GLN A 178 -12.53 -11.05 -20.68
C GLN A 178 -11.52 -11.81 -21.57
N LEU A 179 -10.68 -12.63 -20.93
CA LEU A 179 -9.74 -13.51 -21.63
C LEU A 179 -10.40 -14.85 -21.96
N HIS A 180 -10.69 -15.07 -23.25
CA HIS A 180 -11.38 -16.27 -23.73
C HIS A 180 -10.43 -17.38 -24.18
N SER A 181 -9.18 -17.04 -24.54
CA SER A 181 -8.19 -18.00 -25.04
C SER A 181 -7.35 -18.62 -23.92
N GLY A 182 -7.20 -19.94 -23.93
CA GLY A 182 -6.27 -20.65 -23.03
C GLY A 182 -4.81 -20.25 -23.23
N ALA A 183 -4.41 -19.90 -24.45
CA ALA A 183 -3.05 -19.45 -24.74
C ALA A 183 -2.74 -18.10 -24.07
N ASP A 184 -3.70 -17.18 -24.04
CA ASP A 184 -3.52 -15.86 -23.42
C ASP A 184 -3.41 -16.00 -21.89
N LYS A 185 -4.19 -16.92 -21.28
CA LYS A 185 -4.09 -17.24 -19.85
C LYS A 185 -2.71 -17.82 -19.50
N LYS A 186 -2.21 -18.74 -20.33
CA LYS A 186 -0.87 -19.32 -20.15
C LYS A 186 0.22 -18.25 -20.26
N LEU A 187 0.15 -17.38 -21.27
CA LEU A 187 1.09 -16.28 -21.43
C LEU A 187 1.06 -15.33 -20.21
N LEU A 188 -0.12 -14.99 -19.70
CA LEU A 188 -0.28 -14.17 -18.50
C LEU A 188 0.46 -14.80 -17.29
N GLU A 189 0.27 -16.09 -17.05
CA GLU A 189 0.93 -16.82 -15.96
C GLU A 189 2.46 -16.85 -16.13
N GLU A 190 2.96 -17.11 -17.34
CA GLU A 190 4.39 -17.08 -17.65
C GLU A 190 5.02 -15.71 -17.37
N LEU A 191 4.34 -14.63 -17.78
CA LEU A 191 4.82 -13.26 -17.56
C LEU A 191 4.77 -12.84 -16.09
N LEU A 192 3.74 -13.27 -15.35
CA LEU A 192 3.66 -13.06 -13.90
C LEU A 192 4.79 -13.78 -13.16
N ASN A 193 5.10 -15.02 -13.54
CA ASN A 193 6.20 -15.78 -12.96
C ASN A 193 7.55 -15.12 -13.27
N LYS A 194 7.76 -14.71 -14.53
CA LYS A 194 8.96 -13.94 -14.92
C LYS A 194 9.12 -12.66 -14.10
N PHE A 195 8.03 -11.93 -13.88
CA PHE A 195 8.03 -10.73 -13.04
C PHE A 195 8.43 -11.07 -11.60
N LYS A 196 7.80 -12.06 -10.98
CA LYS A 196 8.08 -12.52 -9.61
C LYS A 196 9.54 -12.93 -9.44
N SER A 197 10.11 -13.69 -10.38
CA SER A 197 11.52 -14.07 -10.36
C SER A 197 12.45 -12.87 -10.52
N SER A 198 12.12 -11.93 -11.42
CA SER A 198 12.97 -10.75 -11.68
C SER A 198 13.02 -9.75 -10.53
N MET A 199 11.97 -9.68 -9.72
CA MET A 199 11.86 -8.76 -8.57
C MET A 199 11.88 -9.50 -7.23
N GLN A 200 12.35 -10.74 -7.18
CA GLN A 200 12.22 -11.61 -6.01
C GLN A 200 12.72 -10.94 -4.73
N LEU A 201 13.93 -10.38 -4.75
CA LEU A 201 14.55 -9.74 -3.58
C LEU A 201 13.74 -8.53 -3.09
N GLN A 202 13.25 -7.71 -4.02
CA GLN A 202 12.45 -6.53 -3.72
C GLN A 202 11.10 -6.93 -3.11
N LEU A 203 10.43 -7.94 -3.67
CA LEU A 203 9.13 -8.38 -3.21
C LEU A 203 9.19 -9.11 -1.85
N THR A 204 10.33 -9.72 -1.50
CA THR A 204 10.52 -10.33 -0.18
C THR A 204 10.38 -9.30 0.96
N CYS A 205 10.64 -8.01 0.72
CA CYS A 205 10.48 -6.97 1.75
C CYS A 205 9.04 -6.83 2.28
N PHE A 206 8.04 -7.19 1.48
CA PHE A 206 6.63 -7.13 1.85
C PHE A 206 6.12 -8.39 2.56
N GLN A 207 6.91 -9.46 2.56
CA GLN A 207 6.52 -10.71 3.22
C GLN A 207 6.69 -10.57 4.74
N PRO A 208 5.73 -11.06 5.54
CA PRO A 208 5.90 -11.13 6.98
C PRO A 208 7.15 -11.94 7.29
N SER A 209 8.03 -11.41 8.14
CA SER A 209 9.26 -12.12 8.53
C SER A 209 8.90 -13.47 9.11
N SER A 210 9.22 -14.57 8.42
CA SER A 210 9.10 -15.95 8.89
C SER A 210 10.13 -16.31 9.96
N VAL A 211 10.69 -15.31 10.66
CA VAL A 211 11.65 -15.49 11.74
C VAL A 211 10.87 -15.91 12.98
N GLN A 212 10.71 -17.22 13.14
CA GLN A 212 10.36 -17.78 14.45
C GLN A 212 11.41 -17.30 15.47
N PRO A 213 11.01 -16.85 16.67
CA PRO A 213 11.97 -16.55 17.71
C PRO A 213 12.74 -17.84 18.02
N VAL A 214 14.05 -17.82 17.77
CA VAL A 214 14.96 -18.83 18.29
C VAL A 214 14.84 -18.76 19.81
N LYS A 215 14.16 -19.75 20.41
CA LYS A 215 14.15 -19.94 21.85
C LYS A 215 15.62 -20.12 22.27
N ARG A 216 16.18 -19.12 22.92
CA ARG A 216 17.39 -19.27 23.74
C ARG A 216 16.96 -19.56 25.16
#